data_AF-A0A5P9FHG1-F1
#
_entry.id   AF-A0A5P9FHG1-F1
#
_cell.length_a   1.000
_cell.length_b   1.000
_cell.length_c   1.000
_cell.angle_alpha   90.00
_cell.angle_beta   90.00
_cell.angle_gamma   90.00
#
_symmetry.space_group_name_H-M   'P 1'
#
loop_
_entity.id
_entity.type
_entity.pdbx_description
1 polymer ?
#
loop_
_entity_poly.entity_id
_entity_poly.type
_entity_poly.pdbx_seq_one_letter_code
_entity_poly.pdbx_strand_id
1 'polypeptide(L)'
;MTDDTEKAFEQRQQRLGDKRETSGRIGETTRFIAFGIIALVFTIHGSDSAIATGIITRHEALLNAAGLVACLSVLSDYLQYVCGYFSVDHALTRKDNAYTYDSTTWVYRGRSFFFWAKQVLAFLGAAIVVGLMSGAMISGS
;
A
#
# COMPACT_ATOMS: atom_id res chain seq x y z
N MET A 1 -8.58 -7.42 41.36
CA MET A 1 -7.78 -7.41 40.12
C MET A 1 -6.33 -7.44 40.57
N THR A 2 -5.55 -8.46 40.23
CA THR A 2 -4.17 -8.60 40.69
C THR A 2 -3.25 -7.69 39.87
N ASP A 3 -2.18 -7.19 40.49
CA ASP A 3 -1.14 -6.32 39.87
C ASP A 3 -0.61 -6.89 38.53
N ASP A 4 -0.53 -8.22 38.41
CA ASP A 4 -0.15 -8.91 37.18
C ASP A 4 -1.16 -8.76 36.03
N THR A 5 -2.46 -8.65 36.34
CA THR A 5 -3.52 -8.50 35.33
C THR A 5 -3.51 -7.10 34.72
N GLU A 6 -3.21 -6.10 35.55
CA GLU A 6 -3.10 -4.70 35.14
C GLU A 6 -1.90 -4.48 34.21
N LYS A 7 -0.72 -5.00 34.60
CA LYS A 7 0.48 -5.00 33.76
C LYS A 7 0.28 -5.72 32.43
N ALA A 8 -0.40 -6.87 32.43
CA ALA A 8 -0.70 -7.61 31.20
C ALA A 8 -1.64 -6.82 30.26
N PHE A 9 -2.61 -6.08 30.82
CA PHE A 9 -3.52 -5.23 30.06
C PHE A 9 -2.80 -4.02 29.44
N GLU A 10 -1.94 -3.34 30.20
CA GLU A 10 -1.12 -2.22 29.72
C GLU A 10 -0.19 -2.64 28.59
N GLN A 11 0.52 -3.77 28.74
CA GLN A 11 1.38 -4.31 27.69
C GLN A 11 0.59 -4.64 26.41
N ARG A 12 -0.63 -5.17 26.55
CA ARG A 12 -1.49 -5.45 25.40
C ARG A 12 -1.93 -4.17 24.70
N GLN A 13 -2.28 -3.12 25.44
CA GLN A 13 -2.65 -1.81 24.89
C GLN A 13 -1.48 -1.18 24.13
N GLN A 14 -0.27 -1.19 24.71
CA GLN A 14 0.94 -0.71 24.03
C GLN A 14 1.18 -1.44 22.71
N ARG A 15 1.16 -2.78 22.71
CA ARG A 15 1.36 -3.57 21.48
C ARG A 15 0.32 -3.27 20.40
N LEU A 16 -0.93 -2.98 20.78
CA LEU A 16 -1.98 -2.59 19.84
C LEU A 16 -1.74 -1.18 19.29
N GLY A 17 -1.27 -0.26 20.12
CA GLY A 17 -0.84 1.08 19.73
C GLY A 17 0.28 1.04 18.70
N ASP A 18 1.37 0.33 19.02
CA ASP A 18 2.54 0.19 18.15
C ASP A 18 2.18 -0.43 16.80
N LYS A 19 1.33 -1.46 16.81
CA LYS A 19 0.83 -2.10 15.59
C LYS A 19 0.04 -1.12 14.73
N ARG A 20 -0.82 -0.29 15.33
CA ARG A 20 -1.62 0.70 14.62
C ARG A 20 -0.75 1.77 13.99
N GLU A 21 0.22 2.29 14.74
CA GLU A 21 1.17 3.28 14.23
C GLU A 21 2.01 2.72 13.08
N THR A 22 2.62 1.56 13.28
CA THR A 22 3.49 0.92 12.28
C THR A 22 2.71 0.60 11.00
N SER A 23 1.50 0.06 11.12
CA SER A 23 0.65 -0.24 9.96
C SER A 23 0.21 1.03 9.22
N GLY A 24 -0.01 2.13 9.96
CA GLY A 24 -0.29 3.44 9.41
C GLY A 24 0.88 3.96 8.56
N ARG A 25 2.09 3.96 9.14
CA ARG A 25 3.32 4.38 8.45
C ARG A 25 3.60 3.52 7.21
N ILE A 26 3.46 2.19 7.31
CA ILE A 26 3.62 1.29 6.16
C ILE A 26 2.65 1.67 5.03
N GLY A 27 1.38 1.93 5.38
CA GLY A 27 0.38 2.32 4.39
C GLY A 27 0.70 3.63 3.68
N GLU A 28 1.16 4.63 4.43
CA GLU A 28 1.57 5.92 3.90
C GLU A 28 2.81 5.82 3.01
N THR A 29 3.87 5.14 3.46
CA THR A 29 5.07 4.89 2.67
C THR A 29 4.75 4.14 1.37
N THR A 30 3.89 3.12 1.44
CA THR A 30 3.44 2.35 0.26
C THR A 30 2.78 3.27 -0.77
N ARG A 31 1.94 4.21 -0.32
CA ARG A 31 1.29 5.19 -1.19
C ARG A 31 2.28 6.12 -1.86
N PHE A 32 3.28 6.63 -1.12
CA PHE A 32 4.32 7.48 -1.70
C PHE A 32 5.17 6.74 -2.73
N ILE A 33 5.50 5.48 -2.49
CA ILE A 33 6.20 4.64 -3.48
C ILE A 33 5.36 4.54 -4.76
N ALA A 34 4.07 4.23 -4.64
CA ALA A 34 3.19 4.12 -5.80
C ALA A 34 3.10 5.44 -6.59
N PHE A 35 2.93 6.59 -5.92
CA PHE A 35 2.96 7.89 -6.59
C PHE A 35 4.31 8.21 -7.24
N GLY A 36 5.41 7.86 -6.59
CA GLY A 36 6.75 8.01 -7.14
C GLY A 36 6.94 7.21 -8.43
N ILE A 37 6.46 5.96 -8.48
CA ILE A 37 6.50 5.13 -9.69
C ILE A 37 5.67 5.74 -10.81
N ILE A 38 4.44 6.19 -10.51
CA ILE A 38 3.55 6.82 -11.50
C ILE A 38 4.23 8.08 -12.07
N ALA A 39 4.73 8.96 -11.20
CA ALA A 39 5.42 10.17 -11.61
C ALA A 39 6.64 9.87 -12.48
N LEU A 40 7.44 8.86 -12.12
CA LEU A 40 8.60 8.43 -12.89
C LEU A 40 8.21 7.91 -14.28
N VAL A 41 7.17 7.07 -14.39
CA VAL A 41 6.68 6.54 -15.67
C VAL A 41 6.25 7.69 -16.59
N PHE A 42 5.48 8.65 -16.08
CA PHE A 42 5.09 9.84 -16.85
C PHE A 42 6.29 10.70 -17.24
N THR A 43 7.28 10.83 -16.34
CA THR A 43 8.49 11.61 -16.62
C THR A 43 9.31 10.98 -17.74
N ILE A 44 9.45 9.65 -17.75
CA ILE A 44 10.17 8.94 -18.81
C ILE A 44 9.46 9.10 -20.15
N HIS A 45 8.13 8.92 -20.17
CA HIS A 45 7.33 9.12 -21.39
C HIS A 45 7.37 10.56 -21.92
N GLY A 46 7.50 11.54 -21.03
CA GLY A 46 7.58 12.96 -21.39
C GLY A 46 9.00 13.50 -21.63
N SER A 47 10.03 12.66 -21.55
CA SER A 47 11.43 13.09 -21.65
C SER A 47 12.07 12.69 -22.97
N ASP A 48 12.74 13.65 -23.63
CA ASP A 48 13.55 13.41 -24.84
C ASP A 48 14.99 12.96 -24.53
N SER A 49 15.31 12.64 -23.28
CA SER A 49 16.67 12.22 -22.91
C SER A 49 17.04 10.89 -23.56
N ALA A 50 18.32 10.71 -23.92
CA ALA A 50 18.80 9.47 -24.52
C ALA A 50 18.51 8.23 -23.66
N ILE A 51 18.53 8.39 -22.33
CA ILE A 51 18.17 7.34 -21.37
C ILE A 51 16.68 7.00 -21.46
N ALA A 52 15.80 8.00 -21.45
CA ALA A 52 14.36 7.78 -21.53
C ALA A 52 13.99 7.09 -22.85
N THR A 53 14.50 7.58 -23.98
CA THR A 53 14.30 6.97 -25.30
C THR A 53 14.82 5.54 -25.35
N GLY A 54 15.98 5.26 -24.75
CA GLY A 54 16.54 3.92 -24.66
C GLY A 54 15.67 2.94 -23.85
N ILE A 55 15.11 3.41 -22.73
CA ILE A 55 14.19 2.62 -21.89
C ILE A 55 12.90 2.35 -22.64
N ILE A 56 12.29 3.36 -23.27
CA ILE A 56 11.04 3.19 -24.02
C ILE A 56 11.27 2.20 -25.16
N THR A 57 12.29 2.42 -26.00
CA THR A 57 12.53 1.58 -27.18
C THR A 57 12.70 0.09 -26.86
N ARG A 58 13.31 -0.25 -25.71
CA ARG A 58 13.59 -1.65 -25.35
C ARG A 58 12.58 -2.25 -24.38
N HIS A 59 11.94 -1.44 -23.55
CA HIS A 59 11.22 -1.90 -22.38
C HIS A 59 9.91 -1.14 -22.11
N GLU A 60 9.32 -0.48 -23.11
CA GLU A 60 8.05 0.25 -22.99
C GLU A 60 6.95 -0.56 -22.27
N ALA A 61 6.78 -1.84 -22.65
CA ALA A 61 5.76 -2.70 -22.05
C ALA A 61 5.98 -2.91 -20.54
N LEU A 62 7.23 -3.07 -20.09
CA LEU A 62 7.56 -3.21 -18.67
C LEU A 62 7.40 -1.90 -17.92
N LEU A 63 7.77 -0.78 -18.54
CA LEU A 63 7.56 0.55 -17.98
C LEU A 63 6.07 0.84 -17.76
N ASN A 64 5.24 0.55 -18.76
CA ASN A 64 3.79 0.69 -18.67
C ASN A 64 3.18 -0.26 -17.63
N ALA A 65 3.68 -1.50 -17.54
CA ALA A 65 3.26 -2.45 -16.52
C ALA A 65 3.57 -1.93 -15.10
N ALA A 66 4.74 -1.32 -14.88
CA ALA A 66 5.08 -0.70 -13.60
C ALA A 66 4.11 0.42 -13.23
N GLY A 67 3.78 1.29 -14.18
CA GLY A 67 2.78 2.36 -14.00
C GLY A 67 1.39 1.81 -13.67
N LEU A 68 0.92 0.80 -14.42
CA LEU A 68 -0.38 0.17 -14.18
C LEU A 68 -0.45 -0.47 -12.80
N VAL A 69 0.58 -1.22 -12.41
CA VAL A 69 0.65 -1.88 -11.10
C VAL A 69 0.67 -0.84 -9.97
N ALA A 70 1.37 0.29 -10.14
CA ALA A 70 1.34 1.38 -9.18
C ALA A 70 -0.06 2.04 -9.08
N CYS A 71 -0.75 2.26 -10.20
CA CYS A 71 -2.14 2.74 -10.19
C CYS A 71 -3.08 1.78 -9.45
N LEU A 72 -2.94 0.47 -9.67
CA LEU A 72 -3.70 -0.55 -8.94
C LEU A 72 -3.39 -0.56 -7.44
N SER A 73 -2.15 -0.25 -7.05
CA SER A 73 -1.76 -0.08 -5.65
C SER A 73 -2.50 1.10 -5.01
N VAL A 74 -2.53 2.27 -5.67
CA VAL A 74 -3.28 3.45 -5.20
C VAL A 74 -4.78 3.17 -5.12
N LEU A 75 -5.34 2.50 -6.13
CA LEU A 75 -6.75 2.09 -6.11
C LEU A 75 -7.05 1.16 -4.93
N SER A 76 -6.16 0.20 -4.66
CA SER A 76 -6.29 -0.70 -3.51
C SER A 76 -6.20 0.06 -2.18
N ASP A 77 -5.34 1.06 -2.09
CA ASP A 77 -5.24 1.93 -0.90
C ASP A 77 -6.54 2.70 -0.65
N TYR A 78 -7.16 3.24 -1.71
CA TYR A 78 -8.46 3.91 -1.61
C TYR A 78 -9.55 2.93 -1.18
N LEU A 79 -9.64 1.75 -1.80
CA LEU A 79 -10.63 0.73 -1.43
C LEU A 79 -10.44 0.24 0.01
N GLN A 80 -9.19 0.12 0.47
CA GLN A 80 -8.91 -0.17 1.88
C GLN A 80 -9.50 0.89 2.80
N TYR A 81 -9.34 2.18 2.46
CA TYR A 81 -9.88 3.29 3.24
C TYR A 81 -11.41 3.27 3.27
N VAL A 82 -12.04 3.04 2.13
CA VAL A 82 -13.50 2.89 2.00
C VAL A 82 -14.02 1.72 2.85
N CYS A 83 -13.38 0.55 2.78
CA CYS A 83 -13.74 -0.57 3.68
C CYS A 83 -13.53 -0.20 5.16
N GLY A 84 -12.48 0.55 5.48
CA GLY A 84 -12.26 1.07 6.83
C GLY A 84 -13.39 1.96 7.32
N TYR A 85 -13.87 2.88 6.48
CA TYR A 85 -14.99 3.76 6.77
C TYR A 85 -16.28 2.97 7.05
N PHE A 86 -16.68 2.07 6.14
CA PHE A 86 -17.87 1.25 6.33
C PHE A 86 -17.78 0.32 7.54
N SER A 87 -16.57 -0.16 7.88
CA SER A 87 -16.37 -1.00 9.06
C SER A 87 -16.61 -0.25 10.37
N VAL A 88 -16.33 1.07 10.40
CA VAL A 88 -16.59 1.92 11.57
C VAL A 88 -18.07 2.27 11.62
N ASP A 89 -18.67 2.66 10.50
CA ASP A 89 -20.09 3.00 10.39
C ASP A 89 -21.01 1.83 10.83
N HIS A 90 -20.67 0.61 10.39
CA HIS A 90 -21.38 -0.61 10.78
C HIS A 90 -21.22 -0.97 12.26
N ALA A 91 -20.09 -0.60 12.88
CA ALA A 91 -19.90 -0.80 14.31
C ALA A 91 -20.72 0.19 15.16
N LEU A 92 -20.90 1.43 14.66
CA LEU A 92 -21.68 2.48 15.35
C LEU A 92 -23.19 2.25 15.28
N THR A 93 -23.68 1.53 14.26
CA THR A 93 -25.11 1.22 14.10
C THR A 93 -25.57 0.02 14.95
N ARG A 94 -24.65 -0.81 15.45
CA ARG A 94 -24.97 -1.98 16.30
C ARG A 94 -24.98 -1.63 17.80
N LYS A 95 -26.06 -0.98 18.25
CA LYS A 95 -26.28 -0.67 19.67
C LYS A 95 -26.46 -1.92 20.56
N ASP A 96 -26.97 -3.01 19.99
CA ASP A 96 -27.37 -4.21 20.74
C ASP A 96 -26.21 -5.14 21.16
N ASN A 97 -25.00 -4.93 20.60
CA ASN A 97 -23.80 -5.73 20.88
C ASN A 97 -22.64 -4.91 21.47
N ALA A 98 -22.96 -3.88 22.26
CA ALA A 98 -21.99 -3.03 22.94
C ALA A 98 -20.93 -2.40 21.98
N TYR A 99 -21.32 -2.07 20.75
CA TYR A 99 -20.42 -1.50 19.73
C TYR A 99 -19.19 -2.38 19.39
N THR A 100 -19.29 -3.70 19.62
CA THR A 100 -18.20 -4.62 19.32
C THR A 100 -17.98 -4.73 17.81
N TYR A 101 -16.70 -4.65 17.40
CA TYR A 101 -16.28 -4.77 16.01
C TYR A 101 -16.62 -6.18 15.50
N ASP A 102 -17.50 -6.28 14.52
CA ASP A 102 -17.82 -7.57 13.90
C ASP A 102 -16.70 -7.98 12.92
N SER A 103 -15.80 -8.82 13.43
CA SER A 103 -14.65 -9.39 12.72
C SER A 103 -15.03 -10.40 11.63
N THR A 104 -16.32 -10.77 11.51
CA THR A 104 -16.81 -11.71 10.48
C THR A 104 -17.38 -11.03 9.24
N THR A 105 -17.54 -9.70 9.27
CA THR A 105 -18.13 -8.95 8.15
C THR A 105 -17.16 -8.88 6.95
N TRP A 106 -17.68 -9.08 5.74
CA TRP A 106 -16.94 -8.97 4.47
C TRP A 106 -16.09 -7.70 4.34
N VAL A 107 -16.56 -6.61 4.95
CA VAL A 107 -15.89 -5.31 4.99
C VAL A 107 -14.54 -5.36 5.74
N TYR A 108 -14.47 -6.12 6.84
CA TYR A 108 -13.23 -6.30 7.61
C TYR A 108 -12.21 -7.13 6.83
N ARG A 109 -12.67 -8.19 6.15
CA ARG A 109 -11.84 -9.01 5.25
C ARG A 109 -11.33 -8.19 4.06
N GLY A 110 -12.19 -7.37 3.46
CA GLY A 110 -11.84 -6.46 2.36
C GLY A 110 -10.72 -5.50 2.76
N ARG A 111 -10.83 -4.87 3.95
CA ARG A 111 -9.76 -3.99 4.46
C ARG A 111 -8.41 -4.71 4.58
N SER A 112 -8.39 -5.93 5.10
CA SER A 112 -7.14 -6.70 5.23
C SER A 112 -6.59 -7.13 3.87
N PHE A 113 -7.45 -7.55 2.95
CA PHE A 113 -7.06 -7.94 1.59
C PHE A 113 -6.44 -6.76 0.84
N PHE A 114 -7.10 -5.60 0.80
CA PHE A 114 -6.60 -4.43 0.11
C PHE A 114 -5.32 -3.86 0.73
N PHE A 115 -5.15 -4.00 2.05
CA PHE A 115 -3.91 -3.63 2.73
C PHE A 115 -2.70 -4.45 2.25
N TRP A 116 -2.88 -5.75 2.01
CA TRP A 116 -1.82 -6.61 1.48
C TRP A 116 -1.65 -6.41 -0.03
N ALA A 117 -2.75 -6.33 -0.77
CA ALA A 117 -2.73 -6.14 -2.23
C ALA A 117 -1.94 -4.87 -2.60
N LYS A 118 -2.20 -3.73 -1.93
CA LYS A 118 -1.47 -2.49 -2.23
C LYS A 118 0.04 -2.61 -2.01
N GLN A 119 0.46 -3.33 -0.97
CA GLN A 119 1.88 -3.51 -0.65
C GLN A 119 2.57 -4.39 -1.70
N VAL A 120 1.97 -5.52 -2.07
CA VAL A 120 2.50 -6.39 -3.11
C VAL A 120 2.59 -5.66 -4.44
N LEU A 121 1.54 -4.93 -4.82
CA LEU A 121 1.53 -4.14 -6.05
C LEU A 121 2.62 -3.06 -6.04
N ALA A 122 2.71 -2.25 -4.98
CA ALA A 122 3.75 -1.21 -4.89
C ALA A 122 5.17 -1.82 -4.95
N PHE A 123 5.39 -2.93 -4.26
CA PHE A 123 6.67 -3.63 -4.27
C PHE A 123 7.02 -4.17 -5.66
N LEU A 124 6.07 -4.80 -6.35
CA LEU A 124 6.26 -5.27 -7.73
C LEU A 124 6.57 -4.11 -8.69
N GLY A 125 5.83 -3.01 -8.60
CA GLY A 125 6.09 -1.82 -9.40
C GLY A 125 7.49 -1.25 -9.14
N ALA A 126 7.90 -1.17 -7.87
CA ALA A 126 9.24 -0.70 -7.50
C ALA A 126 10.33 -1.64 -8.02
N ALA A 127 10.14 -2.95 -7.91
CA ALA A 127 11.10 -3.95 -8.40
C ALA A 127 11.29 -3.86 -9.93
N ILE A 128 10.20 -3.65 -10.69
CA ILE A 128 10.28 -3.45 -12.14
C ILE A 128 11.07 -2.19 -12.45
N VAL A 129 10.75 -1.06 -11.80
CA VAL A 129 11.48 0.21 -12.01
C VAL A 129 12.96 0.07 -11.71
N VAL A 130 13.33 -0.53 -10.56
CA VAL A 130 14.74 -0.74 -10.20
C VAL A 130 15.44 -1.60 -11.25
N GLY A 131 14.82 -2.69 -11.69
CA GLY A 131 15.38 -3.56 -12.74
C GLY A 131 15.59 -2.82 -14.07
N LEU A 132 14.63 -1.99 -14.48
CA LEU A 132 14.74 -1.17 -15.69
C LEU A 132 15.89 -0.15 -15.60
N MET A 133 16.00 0.55 -14.46
CA MET A 133 17.06 1.54 -14.26
C MET A 133 18.45 0.88 -14.24
N SER A 134 18.59 -0.26 -13.57
CA SER A 134 19.84 -1.02 -13.55
C SER A 134 20.24 -1.50 -14.95
N GLY A 135 19.29 -2.02 -15.73
CA GLY A 135 19.55 -2.45 -17.11
C GLY A 135 19.92 -1.29 -18.04
N ALA A 136 19.27 -0.14 -17.88
CA ALA A 136 19.55 1.06 -18.65
C ALA A 136 20.95 1.63 -18.37
N MET A 137 21.39 1.64 -17.11
CA MET A 137 22.74 2.10 -16.74
C MET A 137 23.84 1.22 -17.31
N ILE A 138 23.66 -0.11 -17.32
CA ILE A 138 24.65 -1.05 -17.86
C ILE A 138 24.73 -0.98 -19.39
N SER A 139 23.61 -0.68 -20.06
CA SER A 139 23.53 -0.60 -21.52
C SER A 139 24.02 0.73 -22.10
N GLY A 140 24.16 1.76 -21.26
CA GLY A 140 24.57 3.11 -21.64
C GLY A 140 26.03 3.45 -21.36
N SER A 141 26.81 2.51 -20.78
CA SER A 141 28.27 2.57 -20.64
C SER A 141 28.96 1.83 -21.78
#